data_AF-A0A9E2KFV5-F1
#
_entry.id   AF-A0A9E2KFV5-F1
#
_cell.length_a   1.000
_cell.length_b   1.000
_cell.length_c   1.000
_cell.angle_alpha   90.00
_cell.angle_beta   90.00
_cell.angle_gamma   90.00
#
_symmetry.space_group_name_H-M   'P 1'
#
loop_
_entity.id
_entity.type
_entity.pdbx_description
1 polymer ?
#
loop_
_entity_poly.entity_id
_entity_poly.type
_entity_poly.pdbx_seq_one_letter_code
_entity_poly.pdbx_strand_id
1 'polypeptide(L)'
;SQYRLVSPYESNHMAVNYVSEDKASAVLFAYDIHPRYQEKLLAVRMQGLDPEKMYLVKEINLMPDASSSLKADGKVYSGDYLMKVGLDVFGFQQMQSRVIEFVAQ
;
A
#
# COMPACT_ATOMS: atom_id res chain seq x y z
N SER A 1 11.39 9.75 4.50
CA SER A 1 10.59 10.70 3.69
C SER A 1 9.14 10.29 3.63
N GLN A 2 8.21 11.26 3.59
CA GLN A 2 6.76 11.03 3.46
C GLN A 2 6.28 11.41 2.06
N TYR A 3 5.41 10.59 1.45
CA TYR A 3 4.78 10.88 0.16
C TYR A 3 3.26 10.66 0.23
N ARG A 4 2.50 11.64 -0.26
CA ARG A 4 1.03 11.56 -0.40
C ARG A 4 0.72 10.96 -1.76
N LEU A 5 0.00 9.84 -1.79
CA LEU A 5 -0.23 9.05 -3.00
C LEU A 5 -1.65 9.21 -3.53
N VAL A 6 -2.64 9.22 -2.64
CA VAL A 6 -4.06 9.41 -3.00
C VAL A 6 -4.70 10.39 -2.02
N SER A 7 -5.32 11.44 -2.57
CA SER A 7 -5.95 12.50 -1.80
C SER A 7 -7.38 12.10 -1.35
N PRO A 8 -7.73 12.28 -0.06
CA PRO A 8 -9.08 12.02 0.43
C PRO A 8 -10.10 13.08 -0.05
N TYR A 9 -9.64 14.19 -0.62
CA TYR A 9 -10.51 15.24 -1.17
C TYR A 9 -10.86 15.01 -2.64
N GLU A 10 -10.13 14.13 -3.31
CA GLU A 10 -10.29 13.84 -4.75
C GLU A 10 -10.84 12.43 -4.99
N SER A 11 -10.88 11.58 -3.97
CA SER A 11 -11.37 10.21 -4.07
C SER A 11 -12.05 9.74 -2.78
N ASN A 12 -12.72 8.59 -2.84
CA ASN A 12 -13.32 7.95 -1.66
C ASN A 12 -12.30 7.19 -0.79
N HIS A 13 -11.01 7.36 -1.12
CA HIS A 13 -9.88 6.59 -0.62
C HIS A 13 -8.72 7.52 -0.25
N MET A 14 -7.78 7.03 0.54
CA MET A 14 -6.57 7.76 0.88
C MET A 14 -5.38 6.81 0.94
N ALA A 15 -4.23 7.27 0.43
CA ALA A 15 -2.97 6.56 0.61
C ALA A 15 -1.81 7.52 0.86
N VAL A 16 -0.97 7.16 1.84
CA VAL A 16 0.29 7.84 2.17
C VAL A 16 1.34 6.78 2.47
N ASN A 17 2.56 6.95 1.96
CA ASN A 17 3.67 6.08 2.36
C ASN A 17 4.82 6.86 2.98
N TYR A 18 5.51 6.18 3.89
CA TYR A 18 6.74 6.63 4.53
C TYR A 18 7.85 5.68 4.12
N VAL A 19 9.00 6.22 3.73
CA VAL A 19 10.17 5.44 3.33
C VAL A 19 11.34 5.84 4.22
N SER A 20 12.10 4.85 4.71
CA SER A 20 13.34 5.08 5.46
C SER A 20 14.38 5.81 4.60
N GLU A 21 15.34 6.47 5.24
CA GLU A 21 16.35 7.26 4.52
C GLU A 21 17.23 6.38 3.61
N ASP A 22 17.60 5.19 4.08
CA ASP A 22 18.35 4.18 3.35
C ASP A 22 17.49 3.38 2.33
N LYS A 23 16.19 3.69 2.28
CA LYS A 23 15.18 2.99 1.46
C LYS A 23 15.12 1.48 1.71
N ALA A 24 15.60 0.99 2.85
CA ALA A 24 15.54 -0.42 3.22
C ALA A 24 14.15 -0.82 3.71
N SER A 25 13.36 0.13 4.25
CA SER A 25 12.01 -0.13 4.69
C SER A 25 11.03 0.98 4.27
N ALA A 26 9.77 0.62 4.14
CA ALA A 26 8.69 1.56 3.94
C ALA A 26 7.39 1.05 4.57
N VAL A 27 6.48 1.98 4.87
CA VAL A 27 5.12 1.66 5.33
C VAL A 27 4.12 2.45 4.49
N LEU A 28 3.13 1.76 3.93
CA LEU A 28 1.97 2.33 3.26
C LEU A 28 0.76 2.27 4.20
N PHE A 29 0.11 3.41 4.39
CA PHE A 29 -1.19 3.51 5.04
C PHE A 29 -2.24 3.75 3.95
N ALA A 30 -3.21 2.85 3.84
CA ALA A 30 -4.34 2.94 2.92
C ALA A 30 -5.65 2.90 3.69
N TYR A 31 -6.59 3.78 3.33
CA TYR A 31 -7.90 3.90 3.97
C TYR A 31 -9.01 3.95 2.93
N ASP A 32 -10.00 3.07 3.10
CA ASP A 32 -11.26 3.07 2.39
C ASP A 32 -12.25 3.95 3.19
N ILE A 33 -12.51 5.18 2.75
CA ILE A 33 -13.30 6.13 3.55
C ILE A 33 -14.80 5.89 3.32
N HIS A 34 -15.26 6.13 2.09
CA HIS A 34 -16.65 5.91 1.69
C HIS A 34 -16.74 5.28 0.29
N PRO A 35 -16.28 4.02 0.12
CA PRO A 35 -16.25 3.41 -1.20
C PRO A 35 -17.64 3.33 -1.84
N ARG A 36 -17.72 3.58 -3.14
CA ARG A 36 -18.96 3.46 -3.91
C ARG A 36 -19.10 2.06 -4.49
N TYR A 37 -20.34 1.61 -4.66
CA TYR A 37 -20.62 0.31 -5.27
C TYR A 37 -20.00 0.22 -6.68
N GLN A 38 -19.16 -0.79 -6.89
CA GLN A 38 -18.48 -1.06 -8.17
C GLN A 38 -17.68 0.13 -8.75
N GLU A 39 -17.17 1.03 -7.90
CA GLU A 39 -16.25 2.04 -8.41
C GLU A 39 -14.96 1.41 -8.95
N LYS A 40 -14.32 2.11 -9.89
CA LYS A 40 -13.05 1.65 -10.45
C LYS A 40 -11.93 1.96 -9.47
N LEU A 41 -11.38 0.92 -8.85
CA LEU A 41 -10.17 1.02 -8.03
C LEU A 41 -8.94 0.94 -8.92
N LEU A 42 -7.97 1.83 -8.66
CA LEU A 42 -6.69 1.85 -9.35
C LEU A 42 -5.59 1.41 -8.38
N ALA A 43 -4.60 0.69 -8.91
CA ALA A 43 -3.43 0.30 -8.14
C ALA A 43 -2.70 1.54 -7.59
N VAL A 44 -2.34 1.47 -6.31
CA VAL A 44 -1.56 2.52 -5.64
C VAL A 44 -0.09 2.33 -5.97
N ARG A 45 0.50 3.34 -6.60
CA ARG A 45 1.91 3.39 -6.95
C ARG A 45 2.72 4.00 -5.83
N MET A 46 3.73 3.29 -5.40
CA MET A 46 4.64 3.74 -4.35
C MET A 46 5.53 4.88 -4.84
N GLN A 47 6.09 5.66 -3.92
CA GLN A 47 7.11 6.67 -4.22
C GLN A 47 8.27 6.57 -3.22
N GLY A 48 9.47 6.94 -3.69
CA GLY A 48 10.66 7.04 -2.84
C GLY A 48 11.42 5.73 -2.59
N LEU A 49 10.96 4.61 -3.15
CA LEU A 49 11.66 3.33 -3.07
C LEU A 49 12.91 3.30 -3.95
N ASP A 50 13.77 2.32 -3.72
CA ASP A 50 14.91 2.02 -4.59
C ASP A 50 14.45 1.07 -5.72
N PRO A 51 14.56 1.45 -7.00
CA PRO A 51 14.09 0.61 -8.09
C PRO A 51 14.78 -0.75 -8.18
N GLU A 52 16.04 -0.85 -7.74
CA GLU A 52 16.87 -2.05 -7.83
C GLU A 52 16.68 -3.02 -6.65
N LYS A 53 16.07 -2.57 -5.55
CA LYS A 53 15.83 -3.43 -4.37
C LYS A 53 14.57 -4.26 -4.53
N MET A 54 14.59 -5.44 -3.91
CA MET A 54 13.45 -6.34 -3.80
C MET A 54 12.83 -6.20 -2.40
N TYR A 55 11.54 -5.90 -2.34
CA TYR A 55 10.82 -5.65 -1.10
C TYR A 55 9.81 -6.77 -0.82
N LEU A 56 9.93 -7.40 0.35
CA LEU A 56 8.89 -8.24 0.92
C LEU A 56 7.72 -7.37 1.38
N VAL A 57 6.52 -7.69 0.92
CA VAL A 57 5.28 -7.00 1.25
C VAL A 57 4.56 -7.74 2.35
N LYS A 58 4.15 -7.03 3.41
CA LYS A 58 3.41 -7.63 4.52
C LYS A 58 2.34 -6.69 5.06
N GLU A 59 1.11 -7.17 5.21
CA GLU A 59 0.07 -6.46 5.96
C GLU A 59 0.26 -6.69 7.46
N ILE A 60 0.35 -5.61 8.24
CA ILE A 60 0.77 -5.68 9.65
C ILE A 60 -0.31 -5.28 10.66
N ASN A 61 -1.42 -4.68 10.22
CA ASN A 61 -2.52 -4.25 11.08
C ASN A 61 -3.66 -5.29 11.19
N LEU A 62 -3.34 -6.58 11.05
CA LEU A 62 -4.34 -7.65 11.14
C LEU A 62 -4.74 -7.91 12.60
N MET A 63 -6.01 -8.23 12.81
CA MET A 63 -6.49 -8.74 14.09
C MET A 63 -5.87 -10.12 14.38
N PRO A 64 -5.76 -10.53 15.65
CA PRO A 64 -5.32 -11.88 15.99
C PRO A 64 -6.10 -12.95 15.21
N ASP A 65 -5.39 -13.96 14.71
CA ASP A 65 -5.90 -15.07 13.90
C ASP A 65 -6.54 -14.70 12.54
N ALA A 66 -6.50 -13.42 12.15
CA ALA A 66 -6.95 -12.99 10.84
C ALA A 66 -5.88 -13.22 9.77
N SER A 67 -6.30 -13.66 8.59
CA SER A 67 -5.46 -13.70 7.40
C SER A 67 -5.63 -12.43 6.57
N SER A 68 -4.55 -11.98 5.95
CA SER A 68 -4.61 -10.85 5.01
C SER A 68 -5.48 -11.20 3.79
N SER A 69 -6.34 -10.26 3.39
CA SER A 69 -7.03 -10.33 2.09
C SER A 69 -6.24 -9.68 0.95
N LEU A 70 -5.07 -9.09 1.24
CA LEU A 70 -4.20 -8.45 0.27
C LEU A 70 -3.50 -9.53 -0.56
N LYS A 71 -3.75 -9.56 -1.87
CA LYS A 71 -3.13 -10.54 -2.77
C LYS A 71 -1.59 -10.46 -2.83
N ALA A 72 -1.03 -9.31 -2.44
CA ALA A 72 0.40 -9.04 -2.41
C ALA A 72 1.06 -9.45 -1.08
N ASP A 73 0.29 -9.81 -0.06
CA ASP A 73 0.82 -10.20 1.25
C ASP A 73 1.75 -11.43 1.13
N GLY A 74 2.93 -11.34 1.76
CA GLY A 74 3.97 -12.35 1.73
C GLY A 74 4.76 -12.45 0.41
N LYS A 75 4.48 -11.59 -0.58
CA LYS A 75 5.18 -11.61 -1.88
C LYS A 75 6.30 -10.59 -1.93
N VAL A 76 7.26 -10.83 -2.83
CA VAL A 76 8.41 -9.96 -3.05
C VAL A 76 8.29 -9.29 -4.42
N TYR A 77 8.46 -7.97 -4.45
CA TYR A 77 8.42 -7.16 -5.68
C TYR A 77 9.63 -6.24 -5.77
N SER A 78 10.07 -5.91 -6.98
CA SER A 78 11.07 -4.86 -7.14
C SER A 78 10.48 -3.48 -6.79
N GLY A 79 11.31 -2.57 -6.30
CA GLY A 79 10.89 -1.18 -6.10
C GLY A 79 10.41 -0.54 -7.39
N ASP A 80 11.00 -0.89 -8.54
CA ASP A 80 10.57 -0.39 -9.84
C ASP A 80 9.12 -0.82 -10.16
N TYR A 81 8.78 -2.08 -9.90
CA TYR A 81 7.41 -2.58 -10.08
C TYR A 81 6.44 -1.85 -9.14
N LEU A 82 6.80 -1.70 -7.86
CA LEU A 82 5.95 -1.02 -6.87
C LEU A 82 5.70 0.45 -7.22
N MET A 83 6.66 1.12 -7.86
CA MET A 83 6.53 2.52 -8.26
C MET A 83 5.83 2.72 -9.62
N LYS A 84 5.99 1.80 -10.58
CA LYS A 84 5.38 1.93 -11.92
C LYS A 84 4.02 1.23 -12.05
N VAL A 85 3.88 0.04 -11.49
CA VAL A 85 2.66 -0.78 -11.56
C VAL A 85 1.80 -0.53 -10.33
N GLY A 86 2.38 -0.65 -9.13
CA GLY A 86 1.67 -0.47 -7.86
C GLY A 86 0.92 -1.71 -7.38
N LEU A 87 0.14 -1.54 -6.31
CA LEU A 87 -0.62 -2.60 -5.65
C LEU A 87 -2.10 -2.24 -5.49
N ASP A 88 -2.98 -3.24 -5.63
CA ASP A 88 -4.42 -3.11 -5.35
C ASP A 88 -4.66 -3.21 -3.84
N VAL A 89 -4.63 -2.06 -3.16
CA VAL A 89 -4.72 -1.99 -1.68
C VAL A 89 -6.10 -1.56 -1.18
N PHE A 90 -6.90 -0.91 -2.03
CA PHE A 90 -8.25 -0.46 -1.68
C PHE A 90 -9.28 -1.57 -1.85
N GLY A 91 -10.36 -1.46 -1.08
CA GLY A 91 -11.50 -2.34 -1.11
C GLY A 91 -12.81 -1.60 -1.29
N PHE A 92 -13.90 -2.33 -1.09
CA PHE A 92 -15.27 -1.79 -1.14
C PHE A 92 -15.95 -1.75 0.22
N GLN A 93 -15.25 -2.17 1.28
CA GLN A 93 -15.78 -2.12 2.64
C GLN A 93 -15.58 -0.71 3.21
N GLN A 94 -16.62 -0.17 3.84
CA GLN A 94 -16.53 1.15 4.45
C GLN A 94 -15.62 1.15 5.66
N MET A 95 -14.89 2.25 5.84
CA MET A 95 -14.06 2.54 7.01
C MET A 95 -13.02 1.45 7.30
N GLN A 96 -12.49 0.81 6.25
CA GLN A 96 -11.41 -0.16 6.38
C GLN A 96 -10.04 0.49 6.24
N SER A 97 -9.05 -0.13 6.87
CA SER A 97 -7.66 0.32 6.80
C SER A 97 -6.72 -0.86 6.53
N ARG A 98 -5.67 -0.58 5.74
CA ARG A 98 -4.53 -1.49 5.58
C ARG A 98 -3.25 -0.74 5.89
N VAL A 99 -2.40 -1.37 6.68
CA VAL A 99 -1.03 -0.93 6.94
C VAL A 99 -0.11 -1.98 6.38
N ILE A 100 0.64 -1.60 5.34
CA ILE A 100 1.47 -2.51 4.56
C ILE A 100 2.92 -2.10 4.75
N GLU A 101 3.70 -3.01 5.31
CA GLU A 101 5.13 -2.90 5.45
C GLU A 101 5.85 -3.46 4.21
N PHE A 102 6.93 -2.79 3.83
CA PHE A 102 7.85 -3.19 2.77
C PHE A 102 9.24 -3.27 3.37
N VAL A 103 9.89 -4.44 3.28
CA VAL A 103 11.25 -4.65 3.79
C VAL A 103 12.15 -5.18 2.69
N ALA A 104 13.22 -4.45 2.39
CA ALA A 104 14.23 -4.86 1.43
C ALA A 104 14.89 -6.18 1.85
N GLN A 105 15.10 -7.07 0.88
CA GLN A 105 15.84 -8.33 1.02
C GLN A 105 17.31 -8.16 0.65
#